data_AF-A0A645HLA0-F1
#
_entry.id   AF-A0A645HLA0-F1
#
_cell.length_a   1.000
_cell.length_b   1.000
_cell.length_c   1.000
_cell.angle_alpha   90.00
_cell.angle_beta   90.00
_cell.angle_gamma   90.00
#
_symmetry.space_group_name_H-M   'P 1'
#
loop_
_entity.id
_entity.type
_entity.pdbx_description
1 polymer ?
#
loop_
_entity_poly.entity_id
_entity_poly.type
_entity_poly.pdbx_seq_one_letter_code
_entity_poly.pdbx_strand_id
1 'polypeptide(L)'
;MYLIDVDFDGTKDILVQNGHYGNQGFVEYACFLFRAGEYVICDSFTAIPNVAVDAKNKVILGCWRNWAASHSYAMYSCINDEFVMTNKLTEEPLDTSDNSGEDATLWSWTEEKRINGTMRITGKFSDKDNDPDTVRNKFWGRNSFWGLDQDKWNTLNNGGKMYDFSIYG
;
A
#
# COMPACT_ATOMS: atom_id res chain seq x y z
N MET A 1 17.22 -9.16 -8.28
CA MET A 1 17.90 -7.88 -8.00
C MET A 1 17.39 -6.87 -9.01
N TYR A 2 17.05 -5.66 -8.57
CA TYR A 2 16.56 -4.58 -9.42
C TYR A 2 17.50 -3.38 -9.33
N LEU A 3 17.67 -2.67 -10.46
CA LEU A 3 18.27 -1.35 -10.53
C LEU A 3 17.17 -0.35 -10.86
N ILE A 4 16.70 0.37 -9.86
CA ILE A 4 15.51 1.22 -9.95
C ILE A 4 15.69 2.44 -9.07
N ASP A 5 15.20 3.59 -9.53
CA ASP A 5 15.24 4.86 -8.80
C ASP A 5 14.04 4.86 -7.85
N VAL A 6 14.26 4.62 -6.55
CA VAL A 6 13.17 4.44 -5.57
C VAL A 6 12.85 5.69 -4.77
N ASP A 7 13.79 6.62 -4.67
CA ASP A 7 13.59 7.93 -4.05
C ASP A 7 13.31 9.06 -5.05
N PHE A 8 13.37 8.74 -6.34
CA PHE A 8 13.04 9.60 -7.47
C PHE A 8 14.00 10.78 -7.64
N ASP A 9 15.28 10.57 -7.29
CA ASP A 9 16.36 11.55 -7.42
C ASP A 9 17.02 11.55 -8.83
N GLY A 10 16.67 10.59 -9.68
CA GLY A 10 17.19 10.42 -11.03
C GLY A 10 18.35 9.40 -11.15
N THR A 11 18.81 8.85 -10.03
CA THR A 11 19.86 7.83 -9.95
C THR A 11 19.26 6.47 -9.65
N LYS A 12 19.93 5.39 -10.08
CA LYS A 12 19.44 4.02 -9.82
C LYS A 12 19.96 3.52 -8.49
N ASP A 13 19.05 2.99 -7.68
CA ASP A 13 19.30 2.29 -6.43
C ASP A 13 19.29 0.77 -6.67
N ILE A 14 19.78 0.03 -5.68
CA ILE A 14 19.78 -1.43 -5.70
C ILE A 14 18.68 -1.96 -4.78
N LEU A 15 17.82 -2.82 -5.33
CA LEU A 15 16.92 -3.65 -4.54
C LEU A 15 17.30 -5.13 -4.64
N VAL A 16 17.46 -5.80 -3.51
CA VAL A 16 17.71 -7.23 -3.40
C VAL A 16 16.52 -7.87 -2.70
N GLN A 17 15.84 -8.81 -3.36
CA GLN A 17 14.75 -9.55 -2.74
C GLN A 17 15.34 -10.47 -1.67
N ASN A 18 14.94 -10.25 -0.42
CA ASN A 18 15.50 -10.98 0.72
C ASN A 18 14.70 -12.24 1.07
N GLY A 19 13.63 -12.53 0.33
CA GLY A 19 12.80 -13.72 0.51
C GLY A 19 11.36 -13.37 0.88
N HIS A 20 10.68 -14.37 1.44
CA HIS A 20 9.29 -14.27 1.92
C HIS A 20 9.28 -14.41 3.44
N TYR A 21 8.74 -13.41 4.13
CA TYR A 21 8.77 -13.32 5.60
C TYR A 21 7.38 -13.39 6.24
N GLY A 22 7.33 -13.94 7.45
CA GLY A 22 6.11 -14.07 8.25
C GLY A 22 5.11 -15.12 7.75
N ASN A 23 4.04 -15.35 8.54
CA ASN A 23 2.99 -16.33 8.25
C ASN A 23 2.16 -16.00 6.99
N GLN A 24 2.39 -14.82 6.41
CA GLN A 24 1.67 -14.33 5.24
C GLN A 24 2.58 -14.24 4.00
N GLY A 25 3.86 -14.61 4.13
CA GLY A 25 4.81 -14.67 3.02
C GLY A 25 5.07 -13.34 2.34
N PHE A 26 5.16 -12.25 3.12
CA PHE A 26 5.44 -10.91 2.59
C PHE A 26 6.76 -10.90 1.84
N VAL A 27 6.75 -10.32 0.64
CA VAL A 27 7.99 -10.12 -0.09
C VAL A 27 8.64 -8.84 0.41
N GLU A 28 9.88 -8.96 0.87
CA GLU A 28 10.68 -7.84 1.34
C GLU A 28 11.94 -7.69 0.48
N TYR A 29 12.44 -6.46 0.42
CA TYR A 29 13.63 -6.10 -0.34
C TYR A 29 14.60 -5.33 0.55
N ALA A 30 15.87 -5.77 0.62
CA ALA A 30 16.92 -4.85 1.05
C ALA A 30 17.07 -3.75 0.00
N CYS A 31 17.17 -2.52 0.47
CA CYS A 31 17.38 -1.34 -0.36
C CYS A 31 18.73 -0.72 -0.07
N PHE A 32 19.45 -0.36 -1.13
CA PHE A 32 20.66 0.43 -1.04
C PHE A 32 20.53 1.67 -1.92
N LEU A 33 20.43 2.84 -1.28
CA LEU A 33 20.32 4.13 -1.93
C LEU A 33 21.69 4.59 -2.43
N PHE A 34 21.75 5.14 -3.63
CA PHE A 34 23.00 5.69 -4.15
C PHE A 34 23.23 7.11 -3.64
N ARG A 35 24.33 7.34 -2.91
CA ARG A 35 24.70 8.64 -2.35
C ARG A 35 26.18 8.89 -2.56
N ALA A 36 26.50 10.02 -3.20
CA ALA A 36 27.87 10.52 -3.32
C ALA A 36 28.92 9.50 -3.84
N GLY A 37 28.51 8.57 -4.71
CA GLY A 37 29.41 7.55 -5.27
C GLY A 37 29.32 6.17 -4.60
N GLU A 38 28.54 6.03 -3.53
CA GLU A 38 28.46 4.81 -2.73
C GLU A 38 27.01 4.36 -2.53
N TYR A 39 26.82 3.08 -2.23
CA TYR A 39 25.52 2.50 -1.91
C TYR A 39 25.36 2.39 -0.39
N VAL A 40 24.35 3.07 0.14
CA VAL A 40 24.04 3.13 1.58
C VAL A 40 22.77 2.34 1.85
N ILE A 41 22.80 1.46 2.85
CA ILE A 41 21.61 0.67 3.21
C ILE A 41 20.48 1.57 3.73
N CYS A 42 19.25 1.29 3.30
CA CYS A 42 18.05 1.97 3.74
C CYS A 42 17.09 0.98 4.42
N ASP A 43 17.20 0.87 5.74
CA ASP A 43 16.42 -0.10 6.53
C ASP A 43 14.92 0.20 6.52
N SER A 44 14.54 1.49 6.46
CA SER A 44 13.14 1.92 6.42
C SER A 44 12.39 1.40 5.19
N PHE A 45 13.08 1.20 4.05
CA PHE A 45 12.49 0.57 2.87
C PHE A 45 12.27 -0.93 3.06
N THR A 46 13.19 -1.61 3.74
CA THR A 46 13.14 -3.06 3.95
C THR A 46 11.87 -3.47 4.70
N ALA A 47 11.35 -2.59 5.56
CA ALA A 47 10.12 -2.80 6.31
C ALA A 47 8.82 -2.63 5.47
N ILE A 48 8.91 -2.30 4.17
CA ILE A 48 7.74 -2.12 3.30
C ILE A 48 7.37 -3.48 2.67
N PRO A 49 6.20 -4.06 3.00
CA PRO A 49 5.78 -5.35 2.44
C PRO A 49 5.26 -5.20 1.01
N ASN A 50 5.55 -6.20 0.18
CA ASN A 50 5.00 -6.35 -1.17
C ASN A 50 5.16 -5.09 -2.03
N VAL A 51 6.39 -4.59 -2.12
CA VAL A 51 6.70 -3.31 -2.76
C VAL A 51 6.21 -3.22 -4.22
N ALA A 52 5.62 -2.09 -4.56
CA ALA A 52 5.51 -1.58 -5.94
C ALA A 52 6.04 -0.15 -6.04
N VAL A 53 6.40 0.26 -7.26
CA VAL A 53 6.99 1.58 -7.54
C VAL A 53 6.07 2.38 -8.44
N ASP A 54 5.54 3.50 -7.93
CA ASP A 54 4.75 4.45 -8.71
C ASP A 54 5.63 5.64 -9.11
N ALA A 55 6.41 5.46 -10.17
CA ALA A 55 7.32 6.48 -10.68
C ALA A 55 6.57 7.74 -11.18
N LYS A 56 5.31 7.60 -11.58
CA LYS A 56 4.49 8.73 -12.04
C LYS A 56 4.16 9.67 -10.89
N ASN A 57 3.75 9.12 -9.75
CA ASN A 57 3.40 9.90 -8.57
C ASN A 57 4.55 10.04 -7.57
N LYS A 58 5.72 9.46 -7.86
CA LYS A 58 6.94 9.50 -7.04
C LYS A 58 6.70 9.00 -5.62
N VAL A 59 6.07 7.82 -5.52
CA VAL A 59 5.85 7.14 -4.24
C VAL A 59 6.18 5.66 -4.36
N ILE A 60 6.57 5.08 -3.24
CA ILE A 60 6.64 3.64 -3.05
C ILE A 60 5.34 3.16 -2.44
N LEU A 61 4.84 2.03 -2.91
CA LEU A 61 3.59 1.43 -2.48
C LEU A 61 3.86 0.13 -1.75
N GLY A 62 3.06 -0.16 -0.73
CA GLY A 62 3.08 -1.44 -0.03
C GLY A 62 1.67 -1.90 0.32
N CYS A 63 1.48 -3.21 0.40
CA CYS A 63 0.24 -3.81 0.86
C CYS A 63 0.50 -5.01 1.75
N TRP A 64 -0.45 -5.27 2.65
CA TRP A 64 -0.40 -6.44 3.52
C TRP A 64 -1.80 -6.80 4.00
N ARG A 65 -1.96 -8.04 4.42
CA ARG A 65 -3.16 -8.51 5.10
C ARG A 65 -2.96 -8.38 6.61
N ASN A 66 -3.89 -7.70 7.28
CA ASN A 66 -3.90 -7.54 8.73
C ASN A 66 -4.40 -8.83 9.40
N TRP A 67 -5.50 -9.38 8.88
CA TRP A 67 -6.11 -10.65 9.28
C TRP A 67 -7.01 -11.16 8.14
N ALA A 68 -7.69 -12.30 8.32
CA ALA A 68 -8.36 -13.04 7.25
C ALA A 68 -9.23 -12.21 6.28
N ALA A 69 -9.93 -11.18 6.77
CA ALA A 69 -10.74 -10.30 5.94
C ALA A 69 -10.35 -8.83 6.12
N SER A 70 -9.12 -8.50 6.50
CA SER A 70 -8.67 -7.10 6.53
C SER A 70 -7.35 -6.91 5.85
N HIS A 71 -7.28 -5.87 5.03
CA HIS A 71 -6.10 -5.52 4.25
C HIS A 71 -5.75 -4.05 4.45
N SER A 72 -4.48 -3.75 4.26
CA SER A 72 -3.99 -2.38 4.26
C SER A 72 -3.12 -2.12 3.05
N TYR A 73 -3.23 -0.89 2.58
CA TYR A 73 -2.48 -0.33 1.46
C TYR A 73 -1.83 0.96 1.95
N ALA A 74 -0.57 1.19 1.59
CA ALA A 74 0.14 2.38 2.02
C ALA A 74 1.01 2.98 0.91
N MET A 75 1.20 4.29 1.02
CA MET A 75 2.12 5.06 0.19
C MET A 75 3.24 5.60 1.07
N TYR A 76 4.45 5.60 0.53
CA TYR A 76 5.67 6.01 1.22
C TYR A 76 6.41 7.01 0.35
N SER A 77 7.03 8.00 1.00
CA SER A 77 7.92 8.96 0.36
C SER A 77 9.27 8.93 1.07
N CYS A 78 10.36 9.07 0.30
CA CYS A 78 11.69 9.23 0.87
C CYS A 78 11.85 10.65 1.43
N ILE A 79 12.13 10.77 2.72
CA ILE A 79 12.36 12.03 3.44
C ILE A 79 13.62 11.85 4.28
N ASN A 80 14.66 12.62 3.99
CA ASN A 80 15.97 12.49 4.66
C ASN A 80 16.52 11.06 4.62
N ASP A 81 16.52 10.44 3.43
CA ASP A 81 17.00 9.06 3.17
C ASP A 81 16.21 7.95 3.90
N GLU A 82 15.05 8.28 4.48
CA GLU A 82 14.14 7.32 5.07
C GLU A 82 12.79 7.28 4.35
N PHE A 83 12.27 6.09 4.11
CA PHE A 83 10.93 5.90 3.60
C PHE A 83 9.90 6.04 4.72
N VAL A 84 9.10 7.08 4.60
CA VAL A 84 8.10 7.47 5.59
C VAL A 84 6.71 7.23 5.01
N MET A 85 5.88 6.48 5.73
CA MET A 85 4.47 6.29 5.36
C MET A 85 3.74 7.64 5.38
N THR A 86 3.17 8.02 4.24
CA THR A 86 2.44 9.29 4.05
C THR A 86 0.94 9.09 4.02
N ASN A 87 0.47 7.95 3.52
CA ASN A 87 -0.93 7.60 3.41
C ASN A 87 -1.12 6.12 3.73
N LYS A 88 -2.24 5.79 4.36
CA LYS A 88 -2.68 4.41 4.59
C LYS A 88 -4.19 4.29 4.38
N LEU A 89 -4.60 3.21 3.74
CA LEU A 89 -5.97 2.77 3.62
C LEU A 89 -6.07 1.43 4.34
N THR A 90 -7.09 1.27 5.17
CA THR A 90 -7.43 -0.01 5.78
C THR A 90 -8.83 -0.38 5.32
N GLU A 91 -9.00 -1.59 4.81
CA GLU A 91 -10.30 -2.19 4.53
C GLU A 91 -10.56 -3.33 5.52
N GLU A 92 -11.79 -3.41 6.03
CA GLU A 92 -12.22 -4.47 6.95
C GLU A 92 -13.75 -4.57 7.02
N PRO A 93 -14.30 -5.76 7.34
CA PRO A 93 -15.72 -5.96 7.61
C PRO A 93 -16.19 -5.03 8.72
N LEU A 94 -17.38 -4.47 8.53
CA LEU A 94 -18.15 -3.90 9.62
C LEU A 94 -18.61 -5.02 10.55
N ASP A 95 -18.41 -4.84 11.84
CA ASP A 95 -19.07 -5.67 12.85
C ASP A 95 -20.57 -5.33 12.85
N THR A 96 -21.35 -6.16 12.16
CA THR A 96 -22.82 -6.03 12.06
C THR A 96 -23.52 -7.08 12.92
N SER A 97 -23.03 -7.31 14.14
CA SER A 97 -23.60 -8.27 15.10
C SER A 97 -25.09 -8.07 15.43
N ASP A 98 -25.74 -6.99 14.96
CA ASP A 98 -27.17 -6.72 15.13
C ASP A 98 -28.07 -6.93 13.89
N ASN A 99 -27.54 -7.31 12.72
CA ASN A 99 -28.35 -7.45 11.50
C ASN A 99 -28.65 -8.92 11.14
N SER A 100 -29.72 -9.47 11.73
CA SER A 100 -30.25 -10.80 11.46
C SER A 100 -31.08 -10.90 10.17
N GLY A 101 -30.62 -10.30 9.06
CA GLY A 101 -31.36 -10.30 7.79
C GLY A 101 -30.47 -10.00 6.58
N GLU A 102 -30.29 -11.02 5.74
CA GLU A 102 -29.55 -11.08 4.47
C GLU A 102 -28.00 -11.00 4.50
N ASP A 103 -27.39 -12.01 3.86
CA ASP A 103 -25.99 -12.47 3.86
C ASP A 103 -24.92 -11.50 3.26
N ALA A 104 -25.12 -10.19 3.30
CA ALA A 104 -24.11 -9.26 2.78
C ALA A 104 -23.17 -8.79 3.92
N THR A 105 -21.93 -9.30 3.93
CA THR A 105 -20.87 -8.71 4.75
C THR A 105 -20.63 -7.27 4.28
N LEU A 106 -20.97 -6.29 5.12
CA LEU A 106 -20.70 -4.88 4.82
C LEU A 106 -19.23 -4.57 5.13
N TRP A 107 -18.62 -3.70 4.34
CA TRP A 107 -17.23 -3.30 4.48
C TRP A 107 -17.09 -1.85 4.95
N SER A 108 -15.94 -1.57 5.54
CA SER A 108 -15.50 -0.24 5.92
C SER A 108 -14.10 0.04 5.43
N TRP A 109 -13.85 1.31 5.15
CA TRP A 109 -12.56 1.82 4.73
C TRP A 109 -12.16 3.01 5.58
N THR A 110 -10.98 2.94 6.19
CA THR A 110 -10.39 4.03 6.95
C THR A 110 -9.19 4.60 6.21
N GLU A 111 -9.23 5.88 5.86
CA GLU A 111 -8.13 6.63 5.28
C GLU A 111 -7.36 7.36 6.38
N GLU A 112 -6.04 7.16 6.41
CA GLU A 112 -5.11 7.87 7.26
C GLU A 112 -4.09 8.63 6.41
N LYS A 113 -3.70 9.83 6.86
CA LYS A 113 -2.65 10.64 6.23
C LYS A 113 -1.69 11.17 7.28
N ARG A 114 -0.40 11.25 6.94
CA ARG A 114 0.61 11.86 7.80
C ARG A 114 0.41 13.38 7.82
N ILE A 115 0.10 13.93 8.99
CA ILE A 115 -0.06 15.36 9.24
C ILE A 115 0.82 15.71 10.44
N ASN A 116 1.74 16.67 10.26
CA ASN A 116 2.71 17.07 11.29
C ASN A 116 3.46 15.87 11.90
N GLY A 117 3.95 14.96 11.05
CA GLY A 117 4.74 13.81 11.46
C GLY A 117 3.96 12.62 12.03
N THR A 118 2.64 12.71 12.17
CA THR A 118 1.81 11.64 12.76
C THR A 118 0.71 11.21 11.78
N MET A 119 0.42 9.90 11.70
CA MET A 119 -0.75 9.42 10.96
C MET A 119 -2.04 9.86 11.65
N ARG A 120 -2.95 10.46 10.90
CA ARG A 120 -4.26 10.92 11.37
C ARG A 120 -5.33 10.38 10.44
N ILE A 121 -6.44 9.91 11.00
CA ILE A 121 -7.62 9.55 10.23
C ILE A 121 -8.13 10.82 9.52
N THR A 122 -8.30 10.73 8.21
CA THR A 122 -8.83 11.81 7.36
C THR A 122 -10.14 11.44 6.68
N GLY A 123 -10.51 10.16 6.68
CA GLY A 123 -11.75 9.70 6.07
C GLY A 123 -12.17 8.34 6.62
N LYS A 124 -13.49 8.12 6.68
CA LYS A 124 -14.11 6.83 6.95
C LYS A 124 -15.26 6.65 5.97
N PHE A 125 -15.31 5.48 5.34
CA PHE A 125 -16.33 5.10 4.37
C PHE A 125 -16.86 3.72 4.73
N SER A 126 -18.09 3.44 4.34
CA SER A 126 -18.69 2.13 4.55
C SER A 126 -19.77 1.87 3.51
N ASP A 127 -20.05 0.59 3.27
CA ASP A 127 -21.19 0.15 2.44
C ASP A 127 -22.55 0.52 3.06
N LYS A 128 -22.59 0.79 4.37
CA LYS A 128 -23.80 1.25 5.05
C LYS A 128 -24.14 2.69 4.70
N ASP A 129 -23.10 3.53 4.55
CA ASP A 129 -23.25 4.98 4.41
C ASP A 129 -23.06 5.45 2.96
N ASN A 130 -22.59 4.59 2.06
CA ASN A 130 -22.27 4.94 0.68
C ASN A 130 -22.75 3.85 -0.26
N ASP A 131 -23.23 4.24 -1.44
CA ASP A 131 -23.55 3.28 -2.49
C ASP A 131 -22.27 2.64 -3.08
N PRO A 132 -22.37 1.44 -3.68
CA PRO A 132 -21.22 0.73 -4.23
C PRO A 132 -20.43 1.52 -5.29
N ASP A 133 -21.07 2.35 -6.11
CA ASP A 133 -20.37 3.13 -7.13
C ASP A 133 -19.55 4.25 -6.50
N THR A 134 -20.04 4.88 -5.45
CA THR A 134 -19.28 5.87 -4.66
C THR A 134 -18.02 5.25 -4.07
N VAL A 135 -18.14 4.09 -3.42
CA VAL A 135 -16.99 3.36 -2.86
C VAL A 135 -16.03 2.93 -3.98
N ARG A 136 -16.56 2.35 -5.06
CA ARG A 136 -15.77 1.92 -6.23
C ARG A 136 -14.97 3.07 -6.82
N ASN A 137 -15.61 4.21 -7.09
CA ASN A 137 -14.95 5.38 -7.66
C ASN A 137 -13.91 5.98 -6.70
N LYS A 138 -14.14 5.91 -5.40
CA LYS A 138 -13.26 6.46 -4.37
C LYS A 138 -11.96 5.65 -4.24
N PHE A 139 -11.99 4.32 -4.28
CA PHE A 139 -10.79 3.49 -4.02
C PHE A 139 -10.23 2.77 -5.25
N TRP A 140 -11.08 2.38 -6.20
CA TRP A 140 -10.68 1.58 -7.38
C TRP A 140 -10.77 2.34 -8.70
N GLY A 141 -11.54 3.44 -8.74
CA GLY A 141 -11.78 4.22 -9.95
C GLY A 141 -10.50 4.71 -10.64
N ARG A 142 -10.57 4.93 -11.95
CA ARG A 142 -9.45 5.43 -12.77
C ARG A 142 -8.85 6.74 -12.27
N ASN A 143 -9.69 7.62 -11.72
CA ASN A 143 -9.29 8.91 -11.17
C ASN A 143 -9.15 8.89 -9.64
N SER A 144 -9.25 7.72 -9.01
CA SER A 144 -9.06 7.57 -7.58
C SER A 144 -7.63 7.89 -7.18
N PHE A 145 -7.47 8.55 -6.04
CA PHE A 145 -6.17 8.71 -5.38
C PHE A 145 -5.53 7.34 -5.11
N TRP A 146 -6.31 6.38 -4.61
CA TRP A 146 -5.85 5.02 -4.33
C TRP A 146 -5.71 4.22 -5.61
N GLY A 147 -6.74 4.16 -6.45
CA GLY A 147 -6.70 3.46 -7.74
C GLY A 147 -6.23 2.01 -7.61
N LEU A 148 -6.80 1.25 -6.68
CA LEU A 148 -6.33 -0.10 -6.31
C LEU A 148 -6.40 -1.12 -7.46
N ASP A 149 -7.28 -0.94 -8.45
CA ASP A 149 -7.37 -1.78 -9.66
C ASP A 149 -6.27 -1.51 -10.70
N GLN A 150 -5.47 -0.46 -10.50
CA GLN A 150 -4.51 0.05 -11.47
C GLN A 150 -3.13 -0.59 -11.32
N ASP A 151 -2.40 -0.67 -12.44
CA ASP A 151 -1.10 -1.32 -12.53
C ASP A 151 0.00 -0.69 -11.66
N LYS A 152 -0.21 0.52 -11.11
CA LYS A 152 0.73 1.11 -10.15
C LYS A 152 0.94 0.23 -8.91
N TRP A 153 -0.06 -0.59 -8.58
CA TRP A 153 -0.01 -1.55 -7.49
C TRP A 153 0.52 -2.93 -7.90
N ASN A 154 1.16 -3.08 -9.06
CA ASN A 154 1.77 -4.36 -9.44
C ASN A 154 3.08 -4.56 -8.66
N THR A 155 3.18 -5.64 -7.88
CA THR A 155 4.36 -5.89 -7.05
C THR A 155 5.61 -6.15 -7.90
N LEU A 156 6.79 -5.84 -7.35
CA LEU A 156 8.06 -6.12 -8.01
C LEU A 156 8.33 -7.63 -8.22
N ASN A 157 7.84 -8.50 -7.33
CA ASN A 157 8.19 -9.93 -7.30
C ASN A 157 7.68 -10.73 -8.50
N ASN A 158 6.47 -10.44 -8.97
CA ASN A 158 5.82 -11.22 -10.04
C ASN A 158 4.95 -10.37 -10.98
N GLY A 159 4.91 -9.05 -10.79
CA GLY A 159 3.97 -8.18 -11.53
C GLY A 159 2.51 -8.46 -11.20
N GLY A 160 2.23 -9.28 -10.19
CA GLY A 160 0.89 -9.60 -9.72
C GLY A 160 0.22 -8.38 -9.11
N LYS A 161 -1.09 -8.27 -9.31
CA LYS A 161 -1.88 -7.16 -8.81
C LYS A 161 -2.04 -7.31 -7.30
N MET A 162 -1.73 -6.26 -6.53
CA MET A 162 -2.06 -6.25 -5.10
C MET A 162 -3.58 -6.26 -4.82
N TYR A 163 -4.40 -6.04 -5.85
CA TYR A 163 -5.86 -6.17 -5.77
C TYR A 163 -6.34 -7.62 -5.61
N ASP A 164 -5.53 -8.64 -5.93
CA ASP A 164 -5.88 -10.05 -5.70
C ASP A 164 -6.13 -10.36 -4.20
N PHE A 165 -5.70 -9.46 -3.31
CA PHE A 165 -5.99 -9.52 -1.88
C PHE A 165 -7.29 -8.81 -1.48
N SER A 166 -7.83 -7.91 -2.31
CA SER A 166 -9.08 -7.21 -2.04
C SER A 166 -10.29 -8.07 -2.40
N ILE A 167 -11.37 -7.93 -1.64
CA ILE A 167 -12.61 -8.69 -1.86
C ILE A 167 -13.41 -8.29 -3.09
N TYR A 168 -13.07 -7.17 -3.73
CA TYR A 168 -13.65 -6.82 -5.02
C TYR A 168 -12.94 -7.52 -6.20
N GLY A 169 -11.84 -8.24 -5.91
CA GLY A 169 -10.99 -9.07 -6.79
C GLY A 169 -11.63 -9.68 -8.02
#